data_AF-A0A1G5HV58-F1
#
_entry.id   AF-A0A1G5HV58-F1
#
_cell.length_a   1.000
_cell.length_b   1.000
_cell.length_c   1.000
_cell.angle_alpha   90.00
_cell.angle_beta   90.00
_cell.angle_gamma   90.00
#
_symmetry.space_group_name_H-M   'P 1'
#
loop_
_entity.id
_entity.type
_entity.pdbx_description
1 polymer ?
#
loop_
_entity_poly.entity_id
_entity_poly.type
_entity_poly.pdbx_seq_one_letter_code
_entity_poly.pdbx_strand_id
1 'polypeptide(L)'
;MKNLFKKIGALLVAAIMVLSMCTAVFAEGSTAEIRIKNAGTNARFDYLQVIVPDTQKETGWAFATPAIEAKYKTAFTEQDDQTIIKKMIVLESANTKYEGKVPKATTSQIENALEAVLGDSSIMDTATKAAAAPITVTSAGVYAIKGTEDGYAYSAMAAYIAFGEYNITTGAPSKLEDKEIEAKKTPTKIEKTSDDSDKVVEIGRQDRNSSVSSEYSGEIL
;
A
#
# COMPACT_ATOMS: atom_id res chain seq x y z
N MET A 1 10.05 16.24 -0.11
CA MET A 1 8.73 15.61 0.13
C MET A 1 8.87 14.56 1.23
N LYS A 2 8.20 14.69 2.39
CA LYS A 2 8.39 13.78 3.56
C LYS A 2 7.09 13.41 4.31
N ASN A 3 5.92 13.67 3.72
CA ASN A 3 4.61 13.53 4.41
C ASN A 3 3.55 12.75 3.62
N LEU A 4 3.86 12.19 2.44
CA LEU A 4 2.92 11.33 1.69
C LEU A 4 2.85 9.91 2.28
N PHE A 5 4.01 9.32 2.59
CA PHE A 5 4.21 8.03 3.27
C PHE A 5 4.01 8.12 4.80
N LYS A 6 2.87 8.66 5.23
CA LYS A 6 2.44 8.67 6.66
C LYS A 6 0.97 8.29 6.83
N LYS A 7 0.30 7.95 5.73
CA LYS A 7 -1.15 7.76 5.64
C LYS A 7 -1.54 6.44 4.97
N ILE A 8 -0.59 5.63 4.47
CA ILE A 8 -0.92 4.35 3.82
C ILE A 8 -1.19 3.31 4.91
N GLY A 9 -0.34 3.26 5.95
CA GLY A 9 -0.60 2.40 7.11
C GLY A 9 -1.96 2.70 7.77
N ALA A 10 -2.37 3.96 7.90
CA ALA A 10 -3.64 4.33 8.52
C ALA A 10 -4.90 3.78 7.80
N LEU A 11 -4.82 3.48 6.50
CA LEU A 11 -5.96 2.97 5.72
C LEU A 11 -6.06 1.45 5.74
N LEU A 12 -4.91 0.74 5.73
CA LEU A 12 -4.86 -0.71 5.93
C LEU A 12 -5.34 -1.09 7.35
N VAL A 13 -5.04 -0.25 8.33
CA VAL A 13 -5.19 -0.56 9.76
C VAL A 13 -6.64 -0.78 10.20
N ALA A 14 -7.64 -0.17 9.56
CA ALA A 14 -9.00 -0.05 10.11
C ALA A 14 -9.96 -1.23 9.85
N ALA A 15 -9.63 -2.47 10.28
CA ALA A 15 -10.58 -3.52 10.75
C ALA A 15 -10.01 -4.95 11.00
N ILE A 16 -8.70 -5.17 11.20
CA ILE A 16 -8.18 -6.52 11.57
C ILE A 16 -8.54 -6.85 13.02
N MET A 17 -9.76 -7.34 13.23
CA MET A 17 -10.21 -7.86 14.53
C MET A 17 -9.70 -9.29 14.76
N VAL A 18 -9.57 -9.71 16.02
CA VAL A 18 -9.24 -11.11 16.33
C VAL A 18 -10.43 -11.99 15.99
N LEU A 19 -10.21 -12.89 15.04
CA LEU A 19 -11.07 -14.04 14.86
C LEU A 19 -10.73 -15.01 16.01
N SER A 20 -11.66 -15.16 16.95
CA SER A 20 -11.59 -16.24 17.93
C SER A 20 -11.72 -17.60 17.21
N MET A 21 -11.45 -18.72 17.89
CA MET A 21 -11.43 -20.09 17.32
C MET A 21 -12.82 -20.61 16.86
N CYS A 22 -13.75 -19.72 16.53
CA CYS A 22 -15.00 -20.05 15.88
C CYS A 22 -14.74 -20.55 14.46
N THR A 23 -15.43 -21.62 14.07
CA THR A 23 -15.39 -22.22 12.74
C THR A 23 -16.16 -21.37 11.72
N ALA A 24 -15.65 -20.16 11.45
CA ALA A 24 -16.25 -19.19 10.53
C ALA A 24 -16.06 -19.61 9.06
N VAL A 25 -16.75 -20.68 8.66
CA VAL A 25 -16.90 -21.08 7.26
C VAL A 25 -17.88 -20.12 6.60
N PHE A 26 -17.41 -19.33 5.65
CA PHE A 26 -18.28 -18.44 4.88
C PHE A 26 -19.36 -19.21 4.12
N ALA A 27 -20.54 -18.61 4.02
CA ALA A 27 -21.54 -19.05 3.05
C ALA A 27 -20.99 -18.86 1.62
N GLU A 28 -21.01 -19.94 0.84
CA GLU A 28 -20.61 -19.96 -0.57
C GLU A 28 -21.37 -18.90 -1.37
N GLY A 29 -20.65 -18.13 -2.19
CA GLY A 29 -21.22 -17.01 -2.97
C GLY A 29 -21.15 -15.63 -2.30
N SER A 30 -20.59 -15.50 -1.08
CA SER A 30 -20.35 -14.19 -0.46
C SER A 30 -19.25 -13.40 -1.21
N THR A 31 -19.52 -12.16 -1.59
CA THR A 31 -18.56 -11.25 -2.25
C THR A 31 -18.53 -9.87 -1.59
N ALA A 32 -17.40 -9.17 -1.68
CA ALA A 32 -17.27 -7.75 -1.37
C ALA A 32 -16.60 -6.98 -2.52
N GLU A 33 -16.91 -5.69 -2.63
CA GLU A 33 -16.26 -4.76 -3.55
C GLU A 33 -15.22 -3.87 -2.83
N ILE A 34 -14.01 -3.83 -3.39
CA ILE A 34 -13.01 -2.82 -3.06
C ILE A 34 -13.14 -1.67 -4.06
N ARG A 35 -13.75 -0.57 -3.61
CA ARG A 35 -13.95 0.66 -4.39
C ARG A 35 -12.73 1.57 -4.25
N ILE A 36 -12.15 1.99 -5.38
CA ILE A 36 -10.93 2.80 -5.40
C ILE A 36 -11.27 4.22 -5.88
N LYS A 37 -11.38 5.16 -4.95
CA LYS A 37 -11.55 6.59 -5.24
C LYS A 37 -10.25 7.21 -5.75
N ASN A 38 -10.38 8.29 -6.53
CA ASN A 38 -9.27 9.03 -7.14
C ASN A 38 -8.38 8.21 -8.10
N ALA A 39 -8.85 7.04 -8.53
CA ALA A 39 -8.32 6.32 -9.68
C ALA A 39 -8.59 7.09 -10.98
N GLY A 40 -7.65 7.06 -11.93
CA GLY A 40 -7.90 7.52 -13.30
C GLY A 40 -8.75 6.52 -14.08
N THR A 41 -9.49 6.98 -15.09
CA THR A 41 -10.35 6.14 -15.94
C THR A 41 -9.61 4.98 -16.62
N ASN A 42 -8.32 5.18 -16.92
CA ASN A 42 -7.45 4.19 -17.53
C ASN A 42 -6.59 3.42 -16.52
N ALA A 43 -6.79 3.62 -15.21
CA ALA A 43 -6.05 2.88 -14.20
C ALA A 43 -6.35 1.39 -14.25
N ARG A 44 -5.34 0.58 -13.92
CA ARG A 44 -5.41 -0.88 -13.79
C ARG A 44 -4.81 -1.28 -12.46
N PHE A 45 -5.38 -2.28 -11.83
CA PHE A 45 -5.00 -2.70 -10.49
C PHE A 45 -4.59 -4.17 -10.48
N ASP A 46 -3.33 -4.43 -10.13
CA ASP A 46 -2.90 -5.76 -9.73
C ASP A 46 -3.19 -5.93 -8.23
N TYR A 47 -3.75 -7.06 -7.82
CA TYR A 47 -4.06 -7.30 -6.42
C TYR A 47 -3.83 -8.76 -6.00
N LEU A 48 -3.49 -8.95 -4.72
CA LEU A 48 -3.31 -10.26 -4.10
C LEU A 48 -3.68 -10.24 -2.62
N GLN A 49 -4.10 -11.38 -2.09
CA GLN A 49 -4.39 -11.52 -0.66
C GLN A 49 -3.08 -11.74 0.11
N VAL A 50 -2.84 -10.89 1.13
CA VAL A 50 -1.65 -10.89 2.00
C VAL A 50 -1.93 -11.63 3.30
N ILE A 51 -3.11 -11.42 3.88
CA ILE A 51 -3.56 -12.07 5.11
C ILE A 51 -4.88 -12.79 4.83
N VAL A 52 -4.92 -14.07 5.18
CA VAL A 52 -6.06 -14.99 5.04
C VAL A 52 -6.59 -15.40 6.43
N PRO A 53 -7.88 -15.72 6.57
CA PRO A 53 -8.40 -16.32 7.80
C PRO A 53 -7.81 -17.72 8.00
N ASP A 54 -7.35 -18.01 9.21
CA ASP A 54 -6.84 -19.31 9.63
C ASP A 54 -7.25 -19.56 11.09
N THR A 55 -8.30 -20.36 11.27
CA THR A 55 -8.89 -20.66 12.59
C THR A 55 -7.96 -21.48 13.50
N GLN A 56 -6.86 -22.03 12.99
CA GLN A 56 -5.87 -22.75 13.79
C GLN A 56 -4.84 -21.82 14.45
N LYS A 57 -4.82 -20.55 14.07
CA LYS A 57 -3.90 -19.53 14.59
C LYS A 57 -4.53 -18.76 15.76
N GLU A 58 -3.71 -18.28 16.69
CA GLU A 58 -4.17 -17.57 17.91
C GLU A 58 -4.90 -16.24 17.60
N THR A 59 -4.51 -15.58 16.50
CA THR A 59 -5.19 -14.38 15.98
C THR A 59 -6.40 -14.71 15.09
N GLY A 60 -6.53 -15.97 14.69
CA GLY A 60 -7.43 -16.46 13.65
C GLY A 60 -7.03 -16.03 12.22
N TRP A 61 -5.80 -15.53 12.03
CA TRP A 61 -5.26 -15.07 10.75
C TRP A 61 -3.86 -15.63 10.48
N ALA A 62 -3.53 -15.80 9.20
CA ALA A 62 -2.21 -16.17 8.71
C ALA A 62 -1.80 -15.33 7.49
N PHE A 63 -0.50 -15.27 7.18
CA PHE A 63 -0.06 -14.78 5.88
C PHE A 63 -0.43 -15.77 4.78
N ALA A 64 -0.84 -15.28 3.61
CA ALA A 64 -1.33 -16.12 2.52
C ALA A 64 -0.25 -17.04 1.93
N THR A 65 1.02 -16.63 1.97
CA THR A 65 2.16 -17.44 1.50
C THR A 65 3.41 -17.21 2.37
N PRO A 66 4.34 -18.18 2.44
CA PRO A 66 5.62 -18.02 3.12
C PRO A 66 6.49 -16.89 2.54
N ALA A 67 6.36 -16.60 1.23
CA ALA A 67 7.10 -15.51 0.59
C ALA A 67 6.64 -14.14 1.09
N ILE A 68 5.32 -13.97 1.29
CA ILE A 68 4.72 -12.76 1.88
C ILE A 68 5.12 -12.65 3.36
N GLU A 69 5.01 -13.74 4.12
CA GLU A 69 5.42 -13.81 5.52
C GLU A 69 6.87 -13.35 5.72
N ALA A 70 7.80 -13.79 4.86
CA ALA A 70 9.20 -13.40 4.91
C ALA A 70 9.42 -11.88 4.72
N LYS A 71 8.62 -11.20 3.88
CA LYS A 71 8.69 -9.74 3.73
C LYS A 71 8.27 -9.03 5.02
N TYR A 72 7.18 -9.48 5.64
CA TYR A 72 6.69 -8.93 6.90
C TYR A 72 7.67 -9.19 8.04
N LYS A 73 8.23 -10.40 8.17
CA LYS A 73 9.28 -10.72 9.16
C LYS A 73 10.50 -9.81 9.06
N THR A 74 10.94 -9.56 7.83
CA THR A 74 12.06 -8.65 7.55
C THR A 74 11.73 -7.20 7.93
N ALA A 75 10.57 -6.69 7.51
CA ALA A 75 10.17 -5.30 7.76
C ALA A 75 9.86 -5.00 9.24
N PHE A 76 9.40 -5.99 10.00
CA PHE A 76 9.09 -5.85 11.43
C PHE A 76 10.27 -6.19 12.35
N THR A 77 11.36 -6.74 11.82
CA THR A 77 12.47 -7.35 12.58
C THR A 77 11.94 -8.36 13.61
N GLU A 78 11.05 -9.24 13.17
CA GLU A 78 10.31 -10.18 14.01
C GLU A 78 10.26 -11.54 13.32
N GLN A 79 10.39 -12.63 14.08
CA GLN A 79 10.46 -14.00 13.53
C GLN A 79 9.17 -14.79 13.76
N ASP A 80 8.30 -14.37 14.67
CA ASP A 80 6.98 -14.98 14.88
C ASP A 80 5.90 -14.29 14.05
N ASP A 81 5.24 -15.03 13.14
CA ASP A 81 4.19 -14.49 12.25
C ASP A 81 3.01 -13.95 13.05
N GLN A 82 2.62 -14.67 14.11
CA GLN A 82 1.50 -14.28 14.95
C GLN A 82 1.80 -13.01 15.75
N THR A 83 3.03 -12.80 16.20
CA THR A 83 3.44 -11.55 16.86
C THR A 83 3.40 -10.36 15.91
N ILE A 84 3.73 -10.53 14.62
CA ILE A 84 3.57 -9.45 13.62
C ILE A 84 2.09 -9.11 13.45
N ILE A 85 1.23 -10.13 13.26
CA ILE A 85 -0.22 -9.92 13.12
C ILE A 85 -0.80 -9.28 14.38
N LYS A 86 -0.41 -9.73 15.60
CA LYS A 86 -0.80 -9.08 16.87
C LYS A 86 -0.36 -7.61 16.93
N LYS A 87 0.88 -7.27 16.54
CA LYS A 87 1.37 -5.88 16.47
C LYS A 87 0.50 -5.03 15.54
N MET A 88 0.07 -5.58 14.40
CA MET A 88 -0.84 -4.90 13.46
C MET A 88 -2.25 -4.73 14.03
N ILE A 89 -2.82 -5.76 14.68
CA ILE A 89 -4.13 -5.70 15.35
C ILE A 89 -4.15 -4.60 16.43
N VAL A 90 -3.11 -4.52 17.28
CA VAL A 90 -3.05 -3.57 18.40
C VAL A 90 -2.79 -2.12 17.96
N LEU A 91 -2.29 -1.91 16.72
CA LEU A 91 -2.22 -0.57 16.13
C LEU A 91 -3.61 0.01 15.86
N GLU A 92 -4.56 -0.83 15.41
CA GLU A 92 -5.93 -0.40 15.16
C GLU A 92 -6.74 -0.25 16.44
N SER A 93 -6.81 -1.34 17.20
CA SER A 93 -8.09 -1.70 17.80
C SER A 93 -8.13 -1.37 19.28
N ALA A 94 -9.34 -1.08 19.79
CA ALA A 94 -9.66 -1.13 21.22
C ALA A 94 -9.67 -2.59 21.74
N ASN A 95 -8.79 -3.44 21.20
CA ASN A 95 -8.71 -4.86 21.48
C ASN A 95 -7.83 -5.11 22.70
N THR A 96 -8.49 -5.07 23.85
CA THR A 96 -7.94 -5.39 25.16
C THR A 96 -7.33 -6.79 25.27
N LYS A 97 -7.54 -7.70 24.29
CA LYS A 97 -6.89 -9.04 24.29
C LYS A 97 -5.38 -8.94 24.21
N TYR A 98 -4.84 -8.00 23.40
CA TYR A 98 -3.40 -7.88 23.12
C TYR A 98 -2.82 -6.50 23.47
N GLU A 99 -3.65 -5.50 23.74
CA GLU A 99 -3.19 -4.20 24.24
C GLU A 99 -2.32 -4.36 25.50
N GLY A 100 -1.20 -3.63 25.56
CA GLY A 100 -0.21 -3.72 26.62
C GLY A 100 0.65 -5.00 26.64
N LYS A 101 0.33 -6.02 25.82
CA LYS A 101 1.07 -7.29 25.76
C LYS A 101 2.07 -7.37 24.61
N VAL A 102 1.78 -6.67 23.51
CA VAL A 102 2.71 -6.48 22.38
C VAL A 102 2.79 -4.99 22.04
N PRO A 103 3.91 -4.49 21.49
CA PRO A 103 3.99 -3.13 20.99
C PRO A 103 3.05 -2.94 19.79
N LYS A 104 2.59 -1.70 19.54
CA LYS A 104 1.86 -1.36 18.32
C LYS A 104 2.81 -1.44 17.13
N ALA A 105 2.34 -1.97 16.00
CA ALA A 105 3.01 -1.81 14.72
C ALA A 105 3.21 -0.32 14.43
N THR A 106 4.27 0.04 13.70
CA THR A 106 4.42 1.39 13.16
C THR A 106 3.92 1.44 11.73
N THR A 107 3.43 2.61 11.30
CA THR A 107 3.04 2.88 9.91
C THR A 107 4.15 2.48 8.93
N SER A 108 5.41 2.80 9.26
CA SER A 108 6.57 2.49 8.41
C SER A 108 6.87 0.99 8.30
N GLN A 109 6.72 0.19 9.37
CA GLN A 109 6.89 -1.27 9.25
C GLN A 109 5.86 -1.89 8.29
N ILE A 110 4.62 -1.42 8.38
CA ILE A 110 3.52 -1.83 7.50
C ILE A 110 3.78 -1.39 6.05
N GLU A 111 4.15 -0.13 5.85
CA GLU A 111 4.44 0.45 4.53
C GLU A 111 5.63 -0.27 3.86
N ASN A 112 6.74 -0.47 4.59
CA ASN A 112 7.92 -1.19 4.10
C ASN A 112 7.58 -2.66 3.74
N ALA A 113 6.77 -3.35 4.55
CA ALA A 113 6.33 -4.72 4.25
C ALA A 113 5.47 -4.79 2.98
N LEU A 114 4.52 -3.86 2.85
CA LEU A 114 3.61 -3.78 1.70
C LEU A 114 4.36 -3.43 0.41
N GLU A 115 5.29 -2.47 0.45
CA GLU A 115 6.14 -2.12 -0.68
C GLU A 115 7.08 -3.27 -1.07
N ALA A 116 7.62 -4.01 -0.09
CA ALA A 116 8.46 -5.18 -0.35
C ALA A 116 7.66 -6.38 -0.93
N VAL A 117 6.36 -6.46 -0.69
CA VAL A 117 5.44 -7.42 -1.36
C VAL A 117 5.12 -6.96 -2.78
N LEU A 118 4.69 -5.70 -2.96
CA LEU A 118 4.28 -5.16 -4.27
C LEU A 118 5.46 -4.91 -5.24
N GLY A 119 6.68 -4.86 -4.72
CA GLY A 119 7.93 -4.74 -5.46
C GLY A 119 8.57 -6.08 -5.86
N ASP A 120 8.14 -7.21 -5.29
CA ASP A 120 8.70 -8.53 -5.61
C ASP A 120 7.93 -9.18 -6.76
N SER A 121 8.57 -9.32 -7.92
CA SER A 121 7.95 -9.95 -9.10
C SER A 121 7.48 -11.38 -8.82
N SER A 122 8.23 -12.19 -8.05
CA SER A 122 7.87 -13.59 -7.80
C SER A 122 6.59 -13.74 -6.97
N ILE A 123 6.29 -12.75 -6.12
CA ILE A 123 5.01 -12.66 -5.40
C ILE A 123 3.93 -12.06 -6.32
N MET A 124 4.28 -11.00 -7.06
CA MET A 124 3.32 -10.31 -7.93
C MET A 124 2.90 -11.14 -9.15
N ASP A 125 3.65 -12.16 -9.56
CA ASP A 125 3.27 -13.09 -10.64
C ASP A 125 2.06 -13.96 -10.25
N THR A 126 1.80 -14.15 -8.95
CA THR A 126 0.58 -14.82 -8.45
C THR A 126 -0.59 -13.86 -8.24
N ALA A 127 -0.41 -12.55 -8.48
CA ALA A 127 -1.46 -11.56 -8.31
C ALA A 127 -2.51 -11.66 -9.42
N THR A 128 -3.78 -11.36 -9.09
CA THR A 128 -4.79 -11.12 -10.12
C THR A 128 -4.45 -9.80 -10.82
N LYS A 129 -4.30 -9.85 -12.14
CA LYS A 129 -3.74 -8.77 -12.95
C LYS A 129 -4.78 -7.85 -13.53
N ALA A 130 -4.40 -6.57 -13.70
CA ALA A 130 -5.09 -5.58 -14.51
C ALA A 130 -6.60 -5.42 -14.25
N ALA A 131 -7.05 -5.60 -13.02
CA ALA A 131 -8.44 -5.40 -12.62
C ALA A 131 -8.87 -3.93 -12.81
N ALA A 132 -10.14 -3.73 -13.16
CA ALA A 132 -10.79 -2.44 -13.03
C ALA A 132 -11.25 -2.23 -11.57
N ALA A 133 -11.51 -0.98 -11.19
CA ALA A 133 -12.25 -0.69 -9.96
C ALA A 133 -13.76 -0.61 -10.28
N PRO A 134 -14.66 -1.14 -9.42
CA PRO A 134 -14.37 -1.84 -8.17
C PRO A 134 -13.77 -3.24 -8.38
N ILE A 135 -12.91 -3.66 -7.46
CA ILE A 135 -12.34 -5.01 -7.45
C ILE A 135 -13.26 -5.91 -6.62
N THR A 136 -13.87 -6.92 -7.22
CA THR A 136 -14.68 -7.92 -6.51
C THR A 136 -13.78 -9.00 -5.90
N VAL A 137 -13.98 -9.32 -4.62
CA VAL A 137 -13.28 -10.40 -3.90
C VAL A 137 -14.26 -11.31 -3.17
N THR A 138 -13.85 -12.56 -2.94
CA THR A 138 -14.68 -13.66 -2.41
C THR A 138 -14.28 -14.13 -1.00
N SER A 139 -13.33 -13.45 -0.36
CA SER A 139 -12.80 -13.81 0.97
C SER A 139 -12.51 -12.57 1.81
N ALA A 140 -12.59 -12.72 3.13
CA ALA A 140 -12.16 -11.70 4.07
C ALA A 140 -10.65 -11.72 4.28
N GLY A 141 -10.08 -10.59 4.73
CA GLY A 141 -8.67 -10.45 5.02
C GLY A 141 -8.04 -9.20 4.39
N VAL A 142 -6.72 -9.19 4.30
CA VAL A 142 -5.96 -8.06 3.75
C VAL A 142 -5.58 -8.32 2.31
N TYR A 143 -5.91 -7.39 1.42
CA TYR A 143 -5.50 -7.36 0.02
C TYR A 143 -4.48 -6.25 -0.21
N ALA A 144 -3.33 -6.57 -0.81
CA ALA A 144 -2.39 -5.59 -1.34
C ALA A 144 -2.73 -5.27 -2.79
N ILE A 145 -2.66 -3.99 -3.16
CA ILE A 145 -3.12 -3.46 -4.44
C ILE A 145 -2.07 -2.52 -5.03
N LYS A 146 -1.71 -2.73 -6.30
CA LYS A 146 -0.75 -1.94 -7.07
C LYS A 146 -1.45 -1.32 -8.27
N GLY A 147 -1.58 0.01 -8.26
CA GLY A 147 -2.14 0.76 -9.38
C GLY A 147 -1.12 1.03 -10.48
N THR A 148 -1.56 0.97 -11.73
CA THR A 148 -0.80 1.36 -12.92
C THR A 148 -1.67 2.25 -13.80
N GLU A 149 -1.16 3.40 -14.24
CA GLU A 149 -1.81 4.32 -15.17
C GLU A 149 -0.73 5.09 -15.93
N ASP A 150 -0.88 5.27 -17.25
CA ASP A 150 0.10 6.03 -18.03
C ASP A 150 0.22 7.48 -17.52
N GLY A 151 1.45 7.94 -17.38
CA GLY A 151 1.75 9.29 -16.86
C GLY A 151 1.62 9.43 -15.33
N TYR A 152 1.31 8.37 -14.58
CA TYR A 152 1.13 8.44 -13.12
C TYR A 152 1.75 7.25 -12.35
N ALA A 153 2.49 7.56 -11.28
CA ALA A 153 2.96 6.58 -10.31
C ALA A 153 1.97 6.51 -9.14
N TYR A 154 1.40 5.33 -8.87
CA TYR A 154 0.54 5.09 -7.72
C TYR A 154 1.38 4.70 -6.50
N SER A 155 0.96 5.17 -5.32
CA SER A 155 1.46 4.65 -4.05
C SER A 155 0.95 3.23 -3.80
N ALA A 156 1.68 2.46 -2.99
CA ALA A 156 1.19 1.18 -2.49
C ALA A 156 -0.17 1.35 -1.79
N MET A 157 -1.11 0.46 -2.07
CA MET A 157 -2.44 0.46 -1.46
C MET A 157 -2.71 -0.90 -0.81
N ALA A 158 -3.54 -0.91 0.22
CA ALA A 158 -4.11 -2.13 0.75
C ALA A 158 -5.52 -1.88 1.27
N ALA A 159 -6.35 -2.92 1.22
CA ALA A 159 -7.72 -2.92 1.70
C ALA A 159 -7.92 -4.11 2.64
N TYR A 160 -8.52 -3.86 3.80
CA TYR A 160 -9.04 -4.93 4.64
C TYR A 160 -10.53 -5.14 4.36
N ILE A 161 -10.90 -6.40 4.18
CA ILE A 161 -12.27 -6.87 3.95
C ILE A 161 -12.74 -7.62 5.19
N ALA A 162 -13.80 -7.11 5.82
CA ALA A 162 -14.31 -7.64 7.07
C ALA A 162 -15.29 -8.79 6.85
N PHE A 163 -15.38 -9.62 7.89
CA PHE A 163 -16.53 -10.47 8.15
C PHE A 163 -17.71 -9.54 8.53
N GLY A 164 -18.78 -9.54 7.74
CA GLY A 164 -19.98 -8.74 8.01
C GLY A 164 -20.94 -9.43 8.98
N GLU A 165 -22.24 -9.25 8.77
CA GLU A 165 -23.31 -9.85 9.60
C GLU A 165 -23.10 -11.35 9.84
N TYR A 166 -23.16 -11.79 11.10
CA TYR A 166 -23.10 -13.21 11.46
C TYR A 166 -24.50 -13.82 11.48
N ASN A 167 -24.63 -15.01 10.88
CA ASN A 167 -25.82 -15.83 10.99
C ASN A 167 -25.96 -16.35 12.43
N ILE A 168 -26.98 -15.86 13.13
CA ILE A 168 -27.24 -16.16 14.55
C ILE A 168 -27.50 -17.66 14.84
N THR A 169 -27.80 -18.47 13.83
CA THR A 169 -28.11 -19.90 13.96
C THR A 169 -26.87 -20.77 13.76
N THR A 170 -25.97 -20.39 12.85
CA THR A 170 -24.76 -21.17 12.55
C THR A 170 -23.49 -20.61 13.20
N GLY A 171 -23.53 -19.38 13.72
CA GLY A 171 -22.35 -18.66 14.20
C GLY A 171 -21.38 -18.24 13.08
N ALA A 172 -21.74 -18.46 11.81
CA ALA A 172 -20.90 -18.20 10.65
C ALA A 172 -21.20 -16.83 10.02
N PRO A 173 -20.22 -16.15 9.42
CA PRO A 173 -20.45 -14.93 8.65
C PRO A 173 -21.37 -15.19 7.45
N SER A 174 -22.32 -14.28 7.24
CA SER A 174 -23.30 -14.33 6.14
C SER A 174 -23.02 -13.35 5.01
N LYS A 175 -22.10 -12.40 5.23
CA LYS A 175 -21.66 -11.39 4.25
C LYS A 175 -20.18 -11.04 4.43
N LEU A 176 -19.59 -10.46 3.39
CA LEU A 176 -18.35 -9.69 3.46
C LEU A 176 -18.70 -8.19 3.41
N GLU A 177 -17.89 -7.35 4.04
CA GLU A 177 -18.09 -5.89 3.96
C GLU A 177 -17.32 -5.27 2.79
N ASP A 178 -18.02 -4.50 1.96
CA ASP A 178 -17.40 -3.62 0.95
C ASP A 178 -16.41 -2.65 1.60
N LYS A 179 -15.30 -2.37 0.93
CA LYS A 179 -14.31 -1.39 1.39
C LYS A 179 -14.11 -0.29 0.37
N GLU A 180 -14.01 0.94 0.85
CA GLU A 180 -13.61 2.08 0.03
C GLU A 180 -12.19 2.52 0.43
N ILE A 181 -11.32 2.69 -0.57
CA ILE A 181 -9.96 3.18 -0.41
C ILE A 181 -9.70 4.37 -1.34
N GLU A 182 -8.80 5.26 -0.94
CA GLU A 182 -8.40 6.43 -1.73
C GLU A 182 -7.03 6.19 -2.38
N ALA A 183 -6.99 6.14 -3.71
CA ALA A 183 -5.74 6.07 -4.45
C ALA A 183 -4.97 7.38 -4.37
N LYS A 184 -3.64 7.27 -4.27
CA LYS A 184 -2.72 8.41 -4.33
C LYS A 184 -1.76 8.23 -5.49
N LYS A 185 -1.86 9.13 -6.47
CA LYS A 185 -1.04 9.13 -7.67
C LYS A 185 -0.23 10.41 -7.81
N THR A 186 0.98 10.28 -8.36
CA THR A 186 1.90 11.39 -8.65
C THR A 186 2.20 11.41 -10.14
N PRO A 187 2.10 12.55 -10.85
CA PRO A 187 2.49 12.63 -12.26
C PRO A 187 3.95 12.21 -12.48
N THR A 188 4.22 11.42 -13.53
CA THR A 188 5.59 10.97 -13.88
C THR A 188 6.29 11.90 -14.87
N LYS A 189 5.55 12.83 -15.50
CA LYS A 189 6.08 13.87 -16.39
C LYS A 189 5.96 15.24 -15.72
N ILE A 190 7.04 16.02 -15.76
CA ILE A 190 7.00 17.46 -15.53
C ILE A 190 7.14 18.13 -16.89
N GLU A 191 6.08 18.75 -17.38
CA GLU A 191 6.19 19.62 -18.55
C GLU A 191 6.68 20.99 -18.10
N LYS A 192 7.86 21.38 -18.58
CA LYS A 192 8.29 22.78 -18.57
C LYS A 192 7.81 23.40 -19.88
N THR A 193 6.73 24.16 -19.84
CA THR A 193 6.45 25.11 -20.91
C THR A 193 7.37 26.32 -20.74
N SER A 194 8.01 26.73 -21.83
CA SER A 194 8.70 28.02 -21.91
C SER A 194 7.94 28.82 -22.95
N ASP A 195 6.98 29.61 -22.50
CA ASP A 195 6.27 30.57 -23.36
C ASP A 195 7.21 31.73 -23.69
N ASP A 196 8.18 31.48 -24.57
CA ASP A 196 9.07 32.52 -25.12
C ASP A 196 8.33 33.30 -26.22
N SER A 197 7.20 33.88 -25.79
CA SER A 197 6.40 34.83 -26.56
C SER A 197 7.10 36.18 -26.53
N ASP A 198 8.06 36.32 -27.43
CA ASP A 198 8.56 37.60 -27.97
C ASP A 198 9.55 38.39 -27.09
N LYS A 199 10.84 38.01 -27.22
CA LYS A 199 11.98 38.90 -26.93
C LYS A 199 12.97 38.95 -28.12
N VAL A 200 12.50 39.45 -29.26
CA VAL A 200 13.40 39.85 -30.35
C VAL A 200 14.16 41.12 -29.96
N VAL A 201 15.48 41.18 -30.21
CA VAL A 201 16.21 42.44 -30.40
C VAL A 201 17.30 42.30 -31.46
N GLU A 202 17.35 43.29 -32.37
CA GLU A 202 18.24 43.40 -33.53
C GLU A 202 18.57 44.90 -33.79
N ILE A 203 19.67 45.32 -34.43
CA ILE A 203 20.89 44.60 -34.87
C ILE A 203 22.08 45.59 -34.86
N GLY A 204 23.26 45.12 -34.45
CA GLY A 204 24.54 45.66 -34.96
C GLY A 204 25.26 46.80 -34.20
N ARG A 205 26.53 46.48 -33.82
CA ARG A 205 27.67 47.39 -33.50
C ARG A 205 27.56 48.24 -32.19
N GLN A 206 28.63 48.66 -31.50
CA GLN A 206 30.07 48.55 -31.78
C GLN A 206 30.97 48.49 -30.51
N ASP A 207 32.05 47.69 -30.60
CA ASP A 207 33.37 47.70 -29.93
C ASP A 207 33.64 48.50 -28.63
N ARG A 208 34.17 47.81 -27.60
CA ARG A 208 35.62 47.87 -27.26
C ARG A 208 36.08 46.90 -26.15
N ASN A 209 36.94 45.98 -26.55
CA ASN A 209 38.19 45.56 -25.90
C ASN A 209 38.47 45.99 -24.43
N SER A 210 38.60 45.01 -23.54
CA SER A 210 39.71 44.95 -22.58
C SER A 210 39.99 43.50 -22.12
N SER A 211 41.00 42.89 -22.72
CA SER A 211 41.59 41.62 -22.28
C SER A 211 42.43 41.75 -20.98
N VAL A 212 42.74 40.61 -20.37
CA VAL A 212 43.88 40.30 -19.46
C VAL A 212 43.62 40.22 -17.93
N SER A 213 43.70 38.97 -17.45
CA SER A 213 44.27 38.40 -16.22
C SER A 213 44.20 39.07 -14.83
N SER A 214 43.82 38.24 -13.86
CA SER A 214 44.65 37.97 -12.65
C SER A 214 44.42 36.52 -12.20
N GLU A 215 45.43 35.88 -11.60
CA GLU A 215 45.47 34.43 -11.34
C GLU A 215 44.63 33.97 -10.14
N TYR A 216 44.41 32.65 -10.05
CA TYR A 216 44.49 31.96 -8.77
C TYR A 216 45.24 30.63 -8.92
N SER A 217 46.37 30.51 -8.22
CA SER A 217 47.11 29.25 -8.07
C SER A 217 46.61 28.50 -6.83
N GLY A 218 46.68 27.17 -6.85
CA GLY A 218 46.27 26.30 -5.75
C GLY A 218 46.53 24.83 -6.10
N GLU A 219 47.52 24.22 -5.45
CA GLU A 219 48.18 22.98 -5.86
C GLU A 219 47.36 21.70 -5.64
N ILE A 220 47.69 20.67 -6.44
CA ILE A 220 47.51 19.27 -6.07
C ILE A 220 48.85 18.55 -6.32
N LEU A 221 49.50 18.14 -5.22
CA LEU A 221 50.61 17.17 -5.08
C LEU A 221 51.94 17.44 -5.84
#